data_AF-H1VVD6-F1
#
_entry.id   AF-H1VVD6-F1
#
_cell.length_a   1.000
_cell.length_b   1.000
_cell.length_c   1.000
_cell.angle_alpha   90.00
_cell.angle_beta   90.00
_cell.angle_gamma   90.00
#
_symmetry.space_group_name_H-M   'P 1'
#
loop_
_entity.id
_entity.type
_entity.pdbx_description
1 polymer ?
#
loop_
_entity_poly.entity_id
_entity_poly.type
_entity_poly.pdbx_seq_one_letter_code
_entity_poly.pdbx_strand_id
1 'polypeptide(L)'
;MTSSTSDPRRAARLLKVFRDVTKGGKAITTAADARLFLEAVRTNPSPAACLEIITASEIAKNAIRHSIRIDLSTTFVRAHVIPFMAYLTDPAVKMMYDGELLRQLLLIIAQPPVLWDNLLHVYRDSRLAEEELYVFAWLCLELASLSDSELNGIVDDISIALEQSPLQNASDHRTRDLTYKIKKVLELRSSISPDTGCEAAGGRHDNDFVNFRDISVFPTSDEFYSSAPPFYRQAAEVAGIGFAQRPRAHLDNQFRLLREDMLGELRDDLKVATGRKKSKKMAQILTDLAFTGIDTGDDKRGHFCAVLVACKQGLEALTRVPLPRRQAFLNDCRSFLRHQSFGALCRDDNIVAFAFLLRDVDELRKEPPVLSLQFTSSDATGRALLALRAPKDLKFILVDTPVFAYQPVLERLQDMVEMPLGGELLRLDADDEDDQSLDSLQYGTLVQVQIGRLRQLLNGESRKLDLCDRRLDLDHSQIRALLHTLESPVALIQGPPGTGKSFVGALAAKVLLMDPSTRILVLSYTNHALDQFLEDLMKIGISSSDMVRLGSKSTAETALLSLDVQLRASIDRRSPEAWELINNTKEELTNIREKINSECSSLVHGR
;
A
#
# COMPACT_ATOMS: atom_id res chain seq x y z
N MET A 1 12.11 13.27 -24.61
CA MET A 1 12.08 14.21 -25.75
C MET A 1 10.85 13.93 -26.61
N THR A 2 9.82 14.77 -26.50
CA THR A 2 8.61 14.71 -27.32
C THR A 2 8.93 15.25 -28.72
N SER A 3 9.05 14.38 -29.73
CA SER A 3 9.13 14.81 -31.12
C SER A 3 7.76 15.34 -31.58
N SER A 4 7.56 16.63 -31.36
CA SER A 4 6.47 17.39 -31.95
C SER A 4 6.69 17.50 -33.45
N THR A 5 5.94 16.72 -34.22
CA THR A 5 5.23 17.12 -35.46
C THR A 5 4.51 15.89 -36.03
N SER A 6 3.52 15.35 -35.31
CA SER A 6 2.55 14.46 -35.94
C SER A 6 1.50 15.33 -36.63
N ASP A 7 1.33 15.18 -37.94
CA ASP A 7 0.19 15.73 -38.67
C ASP A 7 -1.10 15.47 -37.86
N PRO A 8 -1.89 16.50 -37.50
CA PRO A 8 -3.10 16.32 -36.69
C PRO A 8 -4.08 15.32 -37.34
N ARG A 9 -4.05 15.16 -38.67
CA ARG A 9 -4.82 14.13 -39.37
C ARG A 9 -4.30 12.72 -39.10
N ARG A 10 -2.99 12.54 -38.98
CA ARG A 10 -2.37 11.26 -38.59
C ARG A 10 -2.69 10.93 -37.14
N ALA A 11 -2.58 11.90 -36.24
CA ALA A 11 -2.94 11.71 -34.82
C ALA A 11 -4.42 11.29 -34.66
N ALA A 12 -5.34 11.94 -35.38
CA ALA A 12 -6.76 11.55 -35.38
C ALA A 12 -7.00 10.12 -35.92
N ARG A 13 -6.27 9.72 -36.96
CA ARG A 13 -6.33 8.34 -37.51
C ARG A 13 -5.80 7.32 -36.51
N LEU A 14 -4.70 7.63 -35.82
CA LEU A 14 -4.13 6.78 -34.79
C LEU A 14 -5.07 6.63 -33.60
N LEU A 15 -5.68 7.73 -33.12
CA LEU A 15 -6.71 7.66 -32.07
C LEU A 15 -7.91 6.83 -32.48
N LYS A 16 -8.30 6.86 -33.77
CA LYS A 16 -9.33 5.95 -34.29
C LYS A 16 -8.87 4.49 -34.23
N VAL A 17 -7.66 4.18 -34.68
CA VAL A 17 -7.09 2.82 -34.58
C VAL A 17 -7.06 2.34 -33.13
N PHE A 18 -6.64 3.19 -32.19
CA PHE A 18 -6.65 2.87 -30.76
C PHE A 18 -8.06 2.46 -30.31
N ARG A 19 -9.08 3.28 -30.59
CA ARG A 19 -10.48 2.99 -30.21
C ARG A 19 -11.04 1.73 -30.90
N ASP A 20 -10.76 1.56 -32.19
CA ASP A 20 -11.24 0.41 -32.96
C ASP A 20 -10.65 -0.90 -32.43
N VAL A 21 -9.36 -0.90 -32.04
CA VAL A 21 -8.71 -2.09 -31.47
C VAL A 21 -9.15 -2.36 -30.03
N THR A 22 -9.18 -1.34 -29.16
CA THR A 22 -9.55 -1.54 -27.74
C THR A 22 -11.00 -1.99 -27.54
N LYS A 23 -11.88 -1.65 -28.49
CA LYS A 23 -13.29 -2.09 -28.53
C LYS A 23 -13.52 -3.37 -29.35
N GLY A 24 -12.47 -4.02 -29.86
CA GLY A 24 -12.58 -5.27 -30.63
C GLY A 24 -13.09 -5.13 -32.06
N GLY A 25 -13.22 -3.91 -32.58
CA GLY A 25 -13.57 -3.64 -33.97
C GLY A 25 -12.45 -3.93 -34.98
N LYS A 26 -11.20 -4.02 -34.53
CA LYS A 26 -10.03 -4.41 -35.34
C LYS A 26 -9.10 -5.34 -34.57
N ALA A 27 -8.83 -6.52 -35.13
CA ALA A 27 -7.86 -7.47 -34.57
C ALA A 27 -6.43 -7.16 -35.02
N ILE A 28 -5.45 -7.52 -34.19
CA ILE A 28 -4.01 -7.46 -34.53
C ILE A 28 -3.59 -8.84 -35.04
N THR A 29 -3.35 -8.93 -36.34
CA THR A 29 -2.96 -10.19 -37.00
C THR A 29 -1.60 -10.11 -37.70
N THR A 30 -1.09 -8.89 -37.93
CA THR A 30 0.19 -8.65 -38.61
C THR A 30 1.10 -7.71 -37.82
N ALA A 31 2.42 -7.79 -38.07
CA ALA A 31 3.39 -6.86 -37.48
C ALA A 31 3.10 -5.39 -37.87
N ALA A 32 2.50 -5.15 -39.04
CA ALA A 32 2.07 -3.82 -39.45
C ALA A 32 0.91 -3.28 -38.59
N ASP A 33 -0.06 -4.14 -38.24
CA ASP A 33 -1.16 -3.77 -37.34
C ASP A 33 -0.64 -3.48 -35.93
N ALA A 34 0.25 -4.32 -35.41
CA ALA A 34 0.89 -4.14 -34.11
C ALA A 34 1.67 -2.82 -34.04
N ARG A 35 2.47 -2.51 -35.07
CA ARG A 35 3.17 -1.22 -35.19
C ARG A 35 2.20 -0.05 -35.09
N LEU A 36 1.13 -0.06 -35.88
CA LEU A 36 0.14 1.02 -35.90
C LEU A 36 -0.56 1.17 -34.55
N PHE A 37 -0.86 0.05 -33.88
CA PHE A 37 -1.50 0.06 -32.57
C PHE A 37 -0.57 0.59 -31.47
N LEU A 38 0.69 0.15 -31.40
CA LEU A 38 1.67 0.66 -30.43
C LEU A 38 1.99 2.15 -30.65
N GLU A 39 1.95 2.64 -31.89
CA GLU A 39 2.03 4.07 -32.19
C GLU A 39 0.77 4.81 -31.74
N ALA A 40 -0.41 4.20 -31.93
CA ALA A 40 -1.69 4.78 -31.53
C ALA A 40 -1.84 4.92 -30.01
N VAL A 41 -1.39 3.92 -29.24
CA VAL A 41 -1.36 3.97 -27.78
C VAL A 41 -0.61 5.20 -27.29
N ARG A 42 0.60 5.43 -27.80
CA ARG A 42 1.48 6.54 -27.44
C ARG A 42 1.02 7.91 -27.93
N THR A 43 -0.02 7.96 -28.78
CA THR A 43 -0.61 9.21 -29.26
C THR A 43 -1.57 9.82 -28.23
N ASN A 44 -1.96 9.05 -27.20
CA ASN A 44 -2.76 9.59 -26.11
C ASN A 44 -1.93 10.58 -25.27
N PRO A 45 -2.47 11.75 -24.91
CA PRO A 45 -1.73 12.79 -24.18
C PRO A 45 -1.52 12.46 -22.69
N SER A 46 -2.30 11.54 -22.14
CA SER A 46 -2.21 11.08 -20.75
C SER A 46 -1.89 9.58 -20.74
N PRO A 47 -0.64 9.19 -20.41
CA PRO A 47 -0.25 7.80 -20.22
C PRO A 47 -1.11 7.09 -19.17
N ALA A 48 -1.36 7.77 -18.07
CA ALA A 48 -2.28 7.41 -17.02
C ALA A 48 -3.68 7.02 -17.55
N ALA A 49 -4.38 7.94 -18.21
CA ALA A 49 -5.73 7.68 -18.73
C ALA A 49 -5.74 6.61 -19.85
N CYS A 50 -4.67 6.54 -20.65
CA CYS A 50 -4.53 5.50 -21.66
C CYS A 50 -4.45 4.12 -21.02
N LEU A 51 -3.75 4.02 -19.88
CA LEU A 51 -3.59 2.77 -19.16
C LEU A 51 -4.93 2.26 -18.62
N GLU A 52 -5.75 3.15 -18.03
CA GLU A 52 -7.11 2.80 -17.58
C GLU A 52 -7.92 2.12 -18.69
N ILE A 53 -7.87 2.68 -19.90
CA ILE A 53 -8.60 2.13 -21.07
C ILE A 53 -8.07 0.75 -21.44
N ILE A 54 -6.75 0.57 -21.44
CA ILE A 54 -6.12 -0.71 -21.81
C ILE A 54 -6.44 -1.78 -20.76
N THR A 55 -6.35 -1.45 -19.48
CA THR A 55 -6.58 -2.40 -18.38
C THR A 55 -8.05 -2.69 -18.13
N ALA A 56 -8.97 -1.84 -18.60
CA ALA A 56 -10.41 -2.04 -18.46
C ALA A 56 -10.99 -3.14 -19.36
N SER A 57 -10.28 -3.55 -20.41
CA SER A 57 -10.76 -4.48 -21.42
C SER A 57 -9.78 -5.61 -21.66
N GLU A 58 -10.23 -6.87 -21.52
CA GLU A 58 -9.42 -8.04 -21.88
C GLU A 58 -9.06 -8.06 -23.37
N ILE A 59 -9.88 -7.47 -24.23
CA ILE A 59 -9.56 -7.32 -25.65
C ILE A 59 -8.34 -6.40 -25.82
N ALA A 60 -8.31 -5.28 -25.09
CA ALA A 60 -7.20 -4.34 -25.12
C ALA A 60 -5.91 -4.91 -24.50
N LYS A 61 -6.01 -5.62 -23.36
CA LYS A 61 -4.88 -6.35 -22.78
C LYS A 61 -4.31 -7.39 -23.74
N ASN A 62 -5.19 -8.17 -24.38
CA ASN A 62 -4.79 -9.14 -25.40
C ASN A 62 -4.16 -8.46 -26.63
N ALA A 63 -4.70 -7.33 -27.08
CA ALA A 63 -4.11 -6.55 -28.16
C ALA A 63 -2.66 -6.13 -27.86
N ILE A 64 -2.38 -5.63 -26.65
CA ILE A 64 -1.01 -5.33 -26.21
C ILE A 64 -0.17 -6.61 -26.16
N ARG A 65 -0.67 -7.66 -25.51
CA ARG A 65 0.02 -8.96 -25.38
C ARG A 65 0.50 -9.52 -26.72
N HIS A 66 -0.34 -9.44 -27.75
CA HIS A 66 0.00 -9.87 -29.11
C HIS A 66 0.94 -8.88 -29.80
N SER A 67 0.68 -7.57 -29.69
CA SER A 67 1.46 -6.55 -30.40
C SER A 67 2.94 -6.53 -30.02
N ILE A 68 3.25 -6.76 -28.74
CA ILE A 68 4.63 -6.76 -28.26
C ILE A 68 5.38 -8.08 -28.56
N ARG A 69 4.68 -9.14 -29.01
CA ARG A 69 5.24 -10.48 -29.24
C ARG A 69 5.19 -10.95 -30.70
N ILE A 70 4.47 -10.24 -31.57
CA ILE A 70 4.25 -10.68 -32.96
C ILE A 70 5.53 -10.70 -33.81
N ASP A 71 6.48 -9.81 -33.49
CA ASP A 71 7.76 -9.69 -34.18
C ASP A 71 8.85 -9.43 -33.13
N LEU A 72 9.74 -10.40 -32.96
CA LEU A 72 10.84 -10.37 -31.99
C LEU A 72 12.16 -9.94 -32.64
N SER A 73 12.14 -9.40 -33.86
CA SER A 73 13.34 -8.84 -34.47
C SER A 73 13.83 -7.63 -33.69
N THR A 74 15.16 -7.50 -33.56
CA THR A 74 15.78 -6.35 -32.86
C THR A 74 15.28 -5.01 -33.42
N THR A 75 15.05 -4.94 -34.73
CA THR A 75 14.53 -3.74 -35.40
C THR A 75 13.12 -3.38 -34.92
N PHE A 76 12.21 -4.35 -34.85
CA PHE A 76 10.84 -4.11 -34.41
C PHE A 76 10.78 -3.73 -32.93
N VAL A 77 11.49 -4.48 -32.08
CA VAL A 77 11.53 -4.24 -30.64
C VAL A 77 12.03 -2.83 -30.33
N ARG A 78 13.15 -2.41 -30.92
CA ARG A 78 13.70 -1.07 -30.72
C ARG A 78 12.82 0.04 -31.29
N ALA A 79 12.20 -0.17 -32.45
CA ALA A 79 11.39 0.85 -33.09
C ALA A 79 9.99 1.03 -32.47
N HIS A 80 9.44 0.00 -31.83
CA HIS A 80 8.02 -0.02 -31.43
C HIS A 80 7.76 -0.47 -30.00
N VAL A 81 8.46 -1.48 -29.49
CA VAL A 81 8.23 -2.02 -28.14
C VAL A 81 8.93 -1.17 -27.08
N ILE A 82 10.22 -0.82 -27.26
CA ILE A 82 10.95 0.05 -26.33
C ILE A 82 10.28 1.43 -26.21
N PRO A 83 9.87 2.11 -27.30
CA PRO A 83 9.14 3.37 -27.19
C PRO A 83 7.78 3.25 -26.48
N PHE A 84 7.13 2.08 -26.56
CA PHE A 84 5.92 1.81 -25.78
C PHE A 84 6.24 1.67 -24.29
N MET A 85 7.30 0.96 -23.92
CA MET A 85 7.74 0.91 -22.52
C MET A 85 8.18 2.29 -22.00
N ALA A 86 8.87 3.08 -22.83
CA ALA A 86 9.26 4.45 -22.51
C ALA A 86 8.05 5.33 -22.18
N TYR A 87 6.92 5.13 -22.87
CA TYR A 87 5.67 5.83 -22.59
C TYR A 87 5.08 5.49 -21.22
N LEU A 88 5.37 4.30 -20.68
CA LEU A 88 4.94 3.88 -19.34
C LEU A 88 5.82 4.43 -18.21
N THR A 89 6.98 5.02 -18.52
CA THR A 89 7.89 5.61 -17.52
C THR A 89 7.37 6.90 -16.89
N ASP A 90 6.23 7.43 -17.37
CA ASP A 90 5.61 8.62 -16.82
C ASP A 90 5.22 8.42 -15.33
N PRO A 91 5.66 9.28 -14.40
CA PRO A 91 5.37 9.11 -12.98
C PRO A 91 3.88 9.03 -12.66
N ALA A 92 3.02 9.68 -13.44
CA ALA A 92 1.58 9.62 -13.24
C ALA A 92 1.03 8.20 -13.39
N VAL A 93 1.66 7.35 -14.22
CA VAL A 93 1.26 5.95 -14.42
C VAL A 93 1.41 5.15 -13.12
N LYS A 94 2.53 5.31 -12.42
CA LYS A 94 2.77 4.61 -11.15
C LYS A 94 1.89 5.12 -10.02
N MET A 95 1.49 6.40 -10.07
CA MET A 95 0.59 6.98 -9.06
C MET A 95 -0.87 6.51 -9.18
N MET A 96 -1.28 5.96 -10.33
CA MET A 96 -2.65 5.49 -10.53
C MET A 96 -2.92 4.17 -9.83
N TYR A 97 -3.96 4.12 -8.99
CA TYR A 97 -4.39 2.92 -8.26
C TYR A 97 -3.23 2.20 -7.57
N ASP A 98 -2.33 2.97 -6.93
CA ASP A 98 -1.13 2.45 -6.26
C ASP A 98 -0.22 1.59 -7.16
N GLY A 99 -0.21 1.89 -8.46
CA GLY A 99 0.58 1.18 -9.45
C GLY A 99 -0.04 -0.12 -9.95
N GLU A 100 -1.24 -0.50 -9.52
CA GLU A 100 -1.85 -1.79 -9.88
C GLU A 100 -2.09 -1.92 -11.39
N LEU A 101 -2.49 -0.84 -12.07
CA LEU A 101 -2.67 -0.86 -13.52
C LEU A 101 -1.34 -1.07 -14.26
N LEU A 102 -0.26 -0.46 -13.74
CA LEU A 102 1.08 -0.66 -14.26
C LEU A 102 1.53 -2.11 -14.02
N ARG A 103 1.30 -2.66 -12.82
CA ARG A 103 1.58 -4.06 -12.49
C ARG A 103 0.94 -5.03 -13.48
N GLN A 104 -0.34 -4.83 -13.82
CA GLN A 104 -1.01 -5.67 -14.82
C GLN A 104 -0.31 -5.64 -16.18
N LEU A 105 0.13 -4.47 -16.66
CA LEU A 105 0.88 -4.38 -17.91
C LEU A 105 2.30 -4.96 -17.80
N LEU A 106 2.98 -4.76 -16.68
CA LEU A 106 4.31 -5.34 -16.44
C LEU A 106 4.24 -6.87 -16.49
N LEU A 107 3.21 -7.48 -15.90
CA LEU A 107 2.95 -8.91 -16.04
C LEU A 107 2.66 -9.32 -17.49
N ILE A 108 1.93 -8.50 -18.27
CA ILE A 108 1.75 -8.74 -19.71
C ILE A 108 3.07 -8.64 -20.49
N ILE A 109 4.02 -7.80 -20.07
CA ILE A 109 5.33 -7.67 -20.71
C ILE A 109 6.23 -8.85 -20.32
N ALA A 110 6.25 -9.19 -19.03
CA ALA A 110 7.10 -10.23 -18.45
C ALA A 110 6.63 -11.65 -18.78
N GLN A 111 5.31 -11.89 -18.88
CA GLN A 111 4.75 -13.25 -19.02
C GLN A 111 3.91 -13.45 -20.29
N PRO A 112 4.21 -14.47 -21.12
CA PRO A 112 5.37 -15.39 -21.03
C PRO A 112 6.71 -14.66 -21.30
N PRO A 113 7.85 -15.21 -20.83
CA PRO A 113 9.16 -14.55 -20.81
C PRO A 113 9.83 -14.41 -22.19
N VAL A 114 9.15 -14.76 -23.28
CA VAL A 114 9.70 -14.69 -24.64
C VAL A 114 10.19 -13.28 -25.02
N LEU A 115 9.43 -12.24 -24.65
CA LEU A 115 9.84 -10.86 -24.90
C LEU A 115 11.00 -10.46 -23.97
N TRP A 116 10.96 -10.89 -22.71
CA TRP A 116 12.02 -10.66 -21.74
C TRP A 116 13.36 -11.25 -22.21
N ASP A 117 13.37 -12.52 -22.61
CA ASP A 117 14.55 -13.22 -23.12
C ASP A 117 15.14 -12.50 -24.34
N ASN A 118 14.27 -11.99 -25.23
CA ASN A 118 14.70 -11.21 -26.38
C ASN A 118 15.32 -9.87 -25.97
N LEU A 119 14.70 -9.12 -25.05
CA LEU A 119 15.25 -7.88 -24.53
C LEU A 119 16.61 -8.11 -23.86
N LEU A 120 16.74 -9.18 -23.08
CA LEU A 120 17.98 -9.58 -22.43
C LEU A 120 19.07 -9.96 -23.46
N HIS A 121 18.71 -10.63 -24.55
CA HIS A 121 19.64 -10.90 -25.65
C HIS A 121 20.10 -9.61 -26.35
N VAL A 122 19.18 -8.69 -26.67
CA VAL A 122 19.52 -7.38 -27.26
C VAL A 122 20.41 -6.55 -26.33
N TYR A 123 20.17 -6.63 -25.02
CA TYR A 123 20.99 -6.05 -23.97
C TYR A 123 22.41 -6.62 -23.97
N ARG A 124 22.55 -7.96 -23.91
CA ARG A 124 23.85 -8.67 -23.87
C ARG A 124 24.69 -8.40 -25.12
N ASP A 125 24.04 -8.28 -26.28
CA ASP A 125 24.69 -7.92 -27.54
C ASP A 125 25.13 -6.44 -27.59
N SER A 126 24.91 -5.64 -26.53
CA SER A 126 25.26 -4.22 -26.44
C SER A 126 24.68 -3.37 -27.58
N ARG A 127 23.47 -3.70 -28.04
CA ARG A 127 22.81 -3.02 -29.17
C ARG A 127 21.88 -1.87 -28.76
N LEU A 128 21.67 -1.68 -27.46
CA LEU A 128 20.82 -0.62 -26.91
C LEU A 128 21.56 0.72 -26.88
N ALA A 129 20.93 1.76 -27.40
CA ALA A 129 21.36 3.14 -27.18
C ALA A 129 21.08 3.59 -25.74
N GLU A 130 21.69 4.68 -25.28
CA GLU A 130 21.55 5.17 -23.89
C GLU A 130 20.09 5.39 -23.44
N GLU A 131 19.25 6.02 -24.28
CA GLU A 131 17.82 6.20 -23.97
C GLU A 131 17.06 4.86 -23.92
N GLU A 132 17.45 3.88 -24.73
CA GLU A 132 16.85 2.53 -24.71
C GLU A 132 17.31 1.75 -23.48
N LEU A 133 18.57 1.96 -23.07
CA LEU A 133 19.15 1.38 -21.86
C LEU A 133 18.49 1.93 -20.59
N TYR A 134 18.17 3.23 -20.55
CA TYR A 134 17.38 3.83 -19.48
C TYR A 134 16.01 3.14 -19.32
N VAL A 135 15.30 2.91 -20.43
CA VAL A 135 13.99 2.24 -20.41
C VAL A 135 14.11 0.78 -19.96
N PHE A 136 15.17 0.09 -20.39
CA PHE A 136 15.47 -1.26 -19.93
C PHE A 136 15.76 -1.29 -18.42
N ALA A 137 16.60 -0.37 -17.92
CA ALA A 137 16.87 -0.22 -16.49
C ALA A 137 15.59 0.07 -15.68
N TRP A 138 14.71 0.93 -16.20
CA TRP A 138 13.42 1.21 -15.57
C TRP A 138 12.54 -0.05 -15.49
N LEU A 139 12.46 -0.83 -16.58
CA LEU A 139 11.73 -2.10 -16.58
C LEU A 139 12.29 -3.07 -15.54
N CYS A 140 13.62 -3.20 -15.46
CA CYS A 140 14.28 -4.03 -14.46
C CYS A 140 13.93 -3.58 -13.03
N LEU A 141 13.92 -2.27 -12.76
CA LEU A 141 13.54 -1.74 -11.45
C LEU A 141 12.10 -2.07 -11.09
N GLU A 142 11.17 -1.82 -12.00
CA GLU A 142 9.76 -2.10 -11.73
C GLU A 142 9.50 -3.60 -11.54
N LEU A 143 10.08 -4.47 -12.37
CA LEU A 143 9.94 -5.93 -12.23
C LEU A 143 10.61 -6.45 -10.95
N ALA A 144 11.80 -5.97 -10.59
CA ALA A 144 12.48 -6.33 -9.34
C ALA A 144 11.73 -5.85 -8.10
N SER A 145 10.88 -4.83 -8.23
CA SER A 145 10.05 -4.29 -7.16
C SER A 145 8.73 -5.06 -6.94
N LEU A 146 8.34 -5.94 -7.87
CA LEU A 146 7.12 -6.75 -7.74
C LEU A 146 7.34 -7.94 -6.80
N SER A 147 6.41 -8.17 -5.87
CA SER A 147 6.43 -9.30 -4.91
C SER A 147 5.95 -10.64 -5.49
N ASP A 148 5.94 -10.79 -6.82
CA ASP A 148 5.36 -11.96 -7.50
C ASP A 148 6.38 -13.11 -7.66
N SER A 149 6.05 -14.30 -7.14
CA SER A 149 6.92 -15.47 -7.22
C SER A 149 7.15 -15.97 -8.65
N GLU A 150 6.22 -15.69 -9.57
CA GLU A 150 6.35 -16.07 -10.98
C GLU A 150 7.50 -15.30 -11.69
N LEU A 151 7.97 -14.22 -11.08
CA LEU A 151 9.04 -13.37 -11.62
C LEU A 151 10.44 -13.74 -11.09
N ASN A 152 10.57 -14.74 -10.21
CA ASN A 152 11.87 -15.08 -9.59
C ASN A 152 12.98 -15.32 -10.63
N GLY A 153 12.70 -16.04 -11.73
CA GLY A 153 13.68 -16.25 -12.80
C GLY A 153 14.09 -14.95 -13.52
N ILE A 154 13.15 -14.01 -13.68
CA ILE A 154 13.43 -12.68 -14.25
C ILE A 154 14.28 -11.85 -13.27
N VAL A 155 14.00 -11.93 -11.97
CA VAL A 155 14.78 -11.24 -10.93
C VAL A 155 16.22 -11.77 -10.87
N ASP A 156 16.42 -13.07 -11.06
CA ASP A 156 17.76 -13.68 -11.18
C ASP A 156 18.50 -13.15 -12.43
N ASP A 157 17.83 -13.08 -13.58
CA ASP A 157 18.38 -12.51 -14.81
C ASP A 157 18.77 -11.03 -14.63
N ILE A 158 17.95 -10.24 -13.94
CA ILE A 158 18.24 -8.83 -13.64
C ILE A 158 19.50 -8.72 -12.78
N SER A 159 19.63 -9.57 -11.77
CA SER A 159 20.80 -9.60 -10.89
C SER A 159 22.08 -9.85 -11.69
N ILE A 160 22.05 -10.81 -12.62
CA ILE A 160 23.17 -11.10 -13.54
C ILE A 160 23.44 -9.92 -14.48
N ALA A 161 22.39 -9.29 -15.02
CA ALA A 161 22.53 -8.18 -15.96
C ALA A 161 23.21 -6.95 -15.34
N LEU A 162 22.99 -6.68 -14.05
CA LEU A 162 23.61 -5.56 -13.32
C LEU A 162 25.13 -5.69 -13.19
N GLU A 163 25.64 -6.92 -13.12
CA GLU A 163 27.08 -7.19 -13.01
C GLU A 163 27.79 -7.11 -14.38
N GLN A 164 27.04 -6.87 -15.45
CA GLN A 164 27.53 -6.88 -16.83
C GLN A 164 27.40 -5.51 -17.49
N SER A 165 28.19 -5.31 -18.54
CA SER A 165 27.95 -4.20 -19.48
C SER A 165 26.71 -4.51 -20.32
N PRO A 166 25.93 -3.49 -20.74
CA PRO A 166 26.20 -2.04 -20.59
C PRO A 166 25.77 -1.35 -19.28
N LEU A 167 24.96 -1.94 -18.39
CA LEU A 167 24.47 -1.22 -17.18
C LEU A 167 25.59 -0.76 -16.24
N GLN A 168 26.62 -1.58 -16.06
CA GLN A 168 27.78 -1.24 -15.21
C GLN A 168 28.53 0.01 -15.69
N ASN A 169 28.50 0.28 -17.01
CA ASN A 169 29.27 1.33 -17.67
C ASN A 169 28.36 2.40 -18.31
N ALA A 170 27.11 2.52 -17.85
CA ALA A 170 26.15 3.47 -18.40
C ALA A 170 26.66 4.91 -18.28
N SER A 171 26.58 5.68 -19.38
CA SER A 171 27.05 7.07 -19.38
C SER A 171 25.97 8.06 -18.90
N ASP A 172 24.68 7.74 -19.11
CA ASP A 172 23.57 8.56 -18.60
C ASP A 172 23.45 8.44 -17.07
N HIS A 173 23.38 9.60 -16.40
CA HIS A 173 23.18 9.69 -14.95
C HIS A 173 21.87 9.02 -14.53
N ARG A 174 20.78 9.23 -15.27
CA ARG A 174 19.47 8.67 -14.92
C ARG A 174 19.49 7.14 -14.91
N THR A 175 20.19 6.54 -15.87
CA THR A 175 20.37 5.08 -15.94
C THR A 175 21.16 4.57 -14.74
N ARG A 176 22.26 5.24 -14.37
CA ARG A 176 23.04 4.87 -13.18
C ARG A 176 22.22 4.96 -11.89
N ASP A 177 21.41 6.00 -11.74
CA ASP A 177 20.50 6.14 -10.59
C ASP A 177 19.55 4.94 -10.49
N LEU A 178 18.96 4.52 -11.61
CA LEU A 178 18.12 3.33 -11.66
C LEU A 178 18.94 2.08 -11.31
N THR A 179 20.15 1.91 -11.84
CA THR A 179 21.04 0.79 -11.50
C THR A 179 21.31 0.71 -10.00
N TYR A 180 21.61 1.84 -9.33
CA TYR A 180 21.79 1.89 -7.89
C TYR A 180 20.51 1.52 -7.13
N LYS A 181 19.35 1.98 -7.59
CA LYS A 181 18.05 1.62 -7.00
C LYS A 181 17.75 0.13 -7.15
N ILE A 182 17.98 -0.47 -8.32
CA ILE A 182 17.76 -1.91 -8.54
C ILE A 182 18.65 -2.70 -7.58
N LYS A 183 19.93 -2.34 -7.46
CA LYS A 183 20.85 -3.01 -6.52
C LYS A 183 20.32 -2.96 -5.09
N LYS A 184 19.87 -1.79 -4.61
CA LYS A 184 19.27 -1.63 -3.28
C LYS A 184 18.01 -2.48 -3.11
N VAL A 185 17.12 -2.53 -4.10
CA VAL A 185 15.90 -3.36 -4.08
C VAL A 185 16.25 -4.84 -3.98
N LEU A 186 17.21 -5.32 -4.77
CA LEU A 186 17.64 -6.72 -4.75
C LEU A 186 18.32 -7.09 -3.42
N GLU A 187 19.16 -6.22 -2.86
CA GLU A 187 19.76 -6.40 -1.54
C GLU A 187 18.70 -6.43 -0.42
N LEU A 188 17.65 -5.61 -0.53
CA LEU A 188 16.54 -5.62 0.41
C LEU A 188 15.69 -6.89 0.32
N ARG A 189 15.64 -7.53 -0.85
CA ARG A 189 14.88 -8.77 -1.10
C ARG A 189 15.68 -10.03 -0.80
N SER A 190 16.99 -10.04 -1.04
CA SER A 190 17.85 -11.21 -0.84
C SER A 190 17.82 -11.70 0.61
N SER A 191 17.90 -13.02 0.82
CA SER A 191 18.03 -13.57 2.16
C SER A 191 19.38 -13.19 2.76
N ILE A 192 19.38 -12.79 4.03
CA ILE A 192 20.62 -12.64 4.78
C ILE A 192 21.26 -14.04 4.88
N SER A 193 22.58 -14.14 4.70
CA SER A 193 23.32 -15.35 5.07
C SER A 193 22.89 -15.77 6.48
N PRO A 194 22.60 -17.05 6.74
CA PRO A 194 22.05 -17.48 8.03
C PRO A 194 22.88 -16.88 9.18
N ASP A 195 22.18 -16.23 10.13
CA ASP A 195 22.80 -15.69 11.33
C ASP A 195 23.68 -16.78 11.93
N THR A 196 24.98 -16.52 12.09
CA THR A 196 25.97 -17.53 12.52
C THR A 196 25.86 -17.87 14.01
N GLY A 197 24.80 -17.39 14.68
CA GLY A 197 24.49 -17.58 16.10
C GLY A 197 23.48 -18.71 16.37
N CYS A 198 23.31 -19.07 17.64
CA CYS A 198 22.49 -20.20 18.10
C CYS A 198 20.96 -20.05 17.91
N GLU A 199 20.43 -18.86 17.62
CA GLU A 199 18.98 -18.60 17.50
C GLU A 199 18.62 -17.92 16.18
N ALA A 200 18.80 -18.61 15.06
CA ALA A 200 18.45 -18.08 13.73
C ALA A 200 16.93 -17.86 13.59
N ALA A 201 16.52 -16.96 12.68
CA ALA A 201 15.14 -16.79 12.28
C ALA A 201 14.57 -18.10 11.67
N GLY A 202 13.28 -18.38 11.88
CA GLY A 202 12.59 -19.52 11.29
C GLY A 202 12.56 -20.81 12.14
N GLY A 203 11.55 -21.65 11.88
CA GLY A 203 11.47 -23.02 12.38
C GLY A 203 10.86 -23.22 13.77
N ARG A 204 10.36 -22.17 14.43
CA ARG A 204 9.72 -22.27 15.77
C ARG A 204 8.27 -22.74 15.74
N HIS A 205 7.57 -22.53 14.62
CA HIS A 205 6.17 -22.90 14.35
C HIS A 205 5.87 -22.76 12.85
N ASP A 206 4.69 -23.19 12.41
CA ASP A 206 4.24 -23.14 11.01
C ASP A 206 4.29 -21.74 10.34
N ASN A 207 4.26 -20.68 11.14
CA ASN A 207 4.33 -19.28 10.68
C ASN A 207 5.65 -18.55 11.00
N ASP A 208 6.71 -19.29 11.36
CA ASP A 208 8.06 -18.71 11.58
C ASP A 208 8.95 -18.98 10.37
N PHE A 209 9.03 -17.99 9.48
CA PHE A 209 9.86 -18.02 8.29
C PHE A 209 11.12 -17.16 8.47
N VAL A 210 12.20 -17.53 7.77
CA VAL A 210 13.46 -16.76 7.76
C VAL A 210 13.22 -15.36 7.18
N ASN A 211 12.49 -15.29 6.07
CA ASN A 211 12.12 -14.05 5.42
C ASN A 211 10.77 -13.56 5.97
N PHE A 212 10.79 -12.39 6.62
CA PHE A 212 9.60 -11.85 7.29
C PHE A 212 8.43 -11.53 6.35
N ARG A 213 8.71 -11.38 5.05
CA ARG A 213 7.67 -11.17 4.03
C ARG A 213 6.79 -12.40 3.81
N ASP A 214 7.27 -13.58 4.20
CA ASP A 214 6.52 -14.83 4.10
C ASP A 214 5.69 -15.12 5.36
N ILE A 215 5.86 -14.33 6.43
CA ILE A 215 5.13 -14.49 7.70
C ILE A 215 3.72 -13.92 7.56
N SER A 216 2.69 -14.70 7.87
CA SER A 216 1.31 -14.19 7.93
C SER A 216 1.16 -13.16 9.06
N VAL A 217 0.56 -12.00 8.74
CA VAL A 217 0.22 -10.94 9.70
C VAL A 217 -0.59 -11.52 10.87
N PHE A 218 -1.62 -12.31 10.56
CA PHE A 218 -2.44 -12.96 11.58
C PHE A 218 -1.78 -14.23 12.09
N PRO A 219 -1.95 -14.55 13.40
CA PRO A 219 -1.37 -15.76 13.96
C PRO A 219 -2.05 -17.02 13.46
N THR A 220 -1.30 -18.11 13.44
CA THR A 220 -1.82 -19.46 13.28
C THR A 220 -2.14 -20.07 14.66
N SER A 221 -2.82 -21.21 14.65
CA SER A 221 -3.05 -21.98 15.87
C SER A 221 -1.73 -22.51 16.45
N ASP A 222 -0.83 -23.03 15.60
CA ASP A 222 0.44 -23.63 16.05
C ASP A 222 1.38 -22.57 16.66
N GLU A 223 1.49 -21.41 16.02
CA GLU A 223 2.20 -20.25 16.57
C GLU A 223 1.69 -19.85 17.94
N PHE A 224 0.37 -19.84 18.12
CA PHE A 224 -0.23 -19.44 19.39
C PHE A 224 0.07 -20.41 20.54
N TYR A 225 0.22 -21.70 20.24
CA TYR A 225 0.58 -22.72 21.25
C TYR A 225 2.09 -22.89 21.43
N SER A 226 2.91 -22.30 20.55
CA SER A 226 4.35 -22.35 20.69
C SER A 226 4.79 -21.67 22.00
N SER A 227 5.70 -22.33 22.71
CA SER A 227 6.36 -21.79 23.90
C SER A 227 7.76 -21.25 23.60
N ALA A 228 8.19 -21.36 22.35
CA ALA A 228 9.47 -20.82 21.90
C ALA A 228 9.46 -19.29 22.03
N PRO A 229 10.57 -18.68 22.46
CA PRO A 229 10.67 -17.23 22.46
C PRO A 229 10.57 -16.70 21.02
N PRO A 230 9.81 -15.62 20.77
CA PRO A 230 9.75 -14.99 19.47
C PRO A 230 11.13 -14.45 19.08
N PHE A 231 11.45 -14.52 17.80
CA PHE A 231 12.68 -13.96 17.26
C PHE A 231 12.52 -12.47 16.99
N TYR A 232 13.44 -11.67 17.51
CA TYR A 232 13.69 -10.29 17.11
C TYR A 232 15.14 -9.97 17.46
N ARG A 233 15.73 -9.02 16.75
CA ARG A 233 17.11 -8.59 16.96
C ARG A 233 17.18 -7.48 18.00
N GLN A 234 18.18 -7.57 18.86
CA GLN A 234 18.51 -6.51 19.80
C GLN A 234 19.14 -5.32 19.08
N ALA A 235 19.07 -4.14 19.70
CA ALA A 235 19.66 -2.92 19.13
C ALA A 235 21.17 -3.08 18.83
N ALA A 236 21.91 -3.78 19.70
CA ALA A 236 23.34 -4.04 19.51
C ALA A 236 23.62 -4.94 18.30
N GLU A 237 22.77 -5.94 18.05
CA GLU A 237 22.89 -6.84 16.90
C GLU A 237 22.60 -6.07 15.60
N VAL A 238 21.56 -5.23 15.58
CA VAL A 238 21.25 -4.37 14.43
C VAL A 238 22.38 -3.37 14.17
N ALA A 239 23.00 -2.81 15.22
CA ALA A 239 24.13 -1.88 15.08
C ALA A 239 25.40 -2.57 14.56
N GLY A 240 25.59 -3.86 14.85
CA GLY A 240 26.70 -4.65 14.33
C GLY A 240 26.56 -5.04 12.85
N ILE A 241 25.39 -4.86 12.25
CA ILE A 241 25.16 -5.14 10.83
C ILE A 241 25.71 -3.97 9.99
N GLY A 242 26.46 -4.29 8.94
CA GLY A 242 26.99 -3.30 8.01
C GLY A 242 25.88 -2.47 7.35
N PHE A 243 26.17 -1.20 7.09
CA PHE A 243 25.19 -0.21 6.61
C PHE A 243 24.36 -0.69 5.41
N ALA A 244 24.98 -1.37 4.43
CA ALA A 244 24.29 -1.89 3.24
C ALA A 244 23.17 -2.91 3.57
N GLN A 245 23.34 -3.74 4.61
CA GLN A 245 22.36 -4.77 5.00
C GLN A 245 21.38 -4.29 6.09
N ARG A 246 21.71 -3.18 6.77
CA ARG A 246 20.95 -2.64 7.90
C ARG A 246 19.49 -2.25 7.54
N PRO A 247 19.18 -1.69 6.37
CA PRO A 247 17.79 -1.45 5.94
C PRO A 247 16.91 -2.69 5.99
N ARG A 248 17.40 -3.83 5.48
CA ARG A 248 16.64 -5.08 5.51
C ARG A 248 16.44 -5.58 6.94
N ALA A 249 17.51 -5.61 7.72
CA ALA A 249 17.46 -6.04 9.11
C ALA A 249 16.53 -5.16 9.96
N HIS A 250 16.51 -3.85 9.69
CA HIS A 250 15.59 -2.91 10.32
C HIS A 250 14.14 -3.23 9.99
N LEU A 251 13.78 -3.42 8.70
CA LEU A 251 12.41 -3.75 8.30
C LEU A 251 11.94 -5.08 8.88
N ASP A 252 12.79 -6.12 8.83
CA ASP A 252 12.53 -7.43 9.44
C ASP A 252 12.24 -7.28 10.95
N ASN A 253 13.11 -6.55 11.65
CA ASN A 253 12.95 -6.37 13.09
C ASN A 253 11.73 -5.52 13.45
N GLN A 254 11.44 -4.44 12.71
CA GLN A 254 10.25 -3.61 12.92
C GLN A 254 8.97 -4.40 12.70
N PHE A 255 8.91 -5.22 11.65
CA PHE A 255 7.78 -6.11 11.39
C PHE A 255 7.57 -7.08 12.57
N ARG A 256 8.63 -7.79 12.98
CA ARG A 256 8.54 -8.78 14.07
C ARG A 256 8.18 -8.15 15.41
N LEU A 257 8.75 -6.99 15.74
CA LEU A 257 8.45 -6.26 16.97
C LEU A 257 6.99 -5.77 17.00
N LEU A 258 6.53 -5.12 15.93
CA LEU A 258 5.17 -4.61 15.86
C LEU A 258 4.13 -5.75 15.86
N ARG A 259 4.46 -6.86 15.20
CA ARG A 259 3.61 -8.05 15.18
C ARG A 259 3.57 -8.71 16.55
N GLU A 260 4.69 -8.81 17.25
CA GLU A 260 4.74 -9.37 18.60
C GLU A 260 4.02 -8.48 19.63
N ASP A 261 4.02 -7.15 19.47
CA ASP A 261 3.20 -6.24 20.28
C ASP A 261 1.69 -6.59 20.14
N MET A 262 1.22 -6.72 18.90
CA MET A 262 -0.15 -7.17 18.59
C MET A 262 -0.46 -8.56 19.15
N LEU A 263 0.43 -9.54 18.95
CA LEU A 263 0.24 -10.91 19.42
C LEU A 263 0.30 -11.01 20.96
N GLY A 264 1.12 -10.19 21.60
CA GLY A 264 1.21 -10.09 23.05
C GLY A 264 -0.14 -9.70 23.66
N GLU A 265 -0.76 -8.64 23.15
CA GLU A 265 -2.11 -8.23 23.57
C GLU A 265 -3.14 -9.34 23.32
N LEU A 266 -3.10 -9.98 22.14
CA LEU A 266 -4.02 -11.05 21.79
C LEU A 266 -3.89 -12.27 22.72
N ARG A 267 -2.65 -12.68 23.03
CA ARG A 267 -2.37 -13.78 23.96
C ARG A 267 -2.90 -13.47 25.35
N ASP A 268 -2.76 -12.23 25.79
CA ASP A 268 -3.27 -11.79 27.08
C ASP A 268 -4.80 -11.78 27.14
N ASP A 269 -5.47 -11.25 26.10
CA ASP A 269 -6.94 -11.23 26.01
C ASP A 269 -7.53 -12.65 26.00
N LEU A 270 -6.93 -13.57 25.26
CA LEU A 270 -7.38 -14.97 25.21
C LEU A 270 -7.09 -15.72 26.52
N LYS A 271 -5.96 -15.46 27.20
CA LYS A 271 -5.69 -16.01 28.54
C LYS A 271 -6.70 -15.52 29.56
N VAL A 272 -7.15 -14.26 29.46
CA VAL A 272 -8.22 -13.72 30.29
C VAL A 272 -9.54 -14.41 29.99
N ALA A 273 -9.91 -14.55 28.71
CA ALA A 273 -11.16 -15.18 28.28
C ALA A 273 -11.26 -16.67 28.66
N THR A 274 -10.14 -17.39 28.65
CA THR A 274 -10.06 -18.81 29.03
C THR A 274 -9.92 -19.01 30.55
N GLY A 275 -9.92 -17.95 31.35
CA GLY A 275 -9.79 -18.02 32.81
C GLY A 275 -8.38 -18.34 33.32
N ARG A 276 -7.38 -18.36 32.43
CA ARG A 276 -5.96 -18.60 32.76
C ARG A 276 -5.27 -17.37 33.35
N LYS A 277 -5.87 -16.17 33.23
CA LYS A 277 -5.39 -14.91 33.81
C LYS A 277 -6.57 -14.15 34.44
N LYS A 278 -6.38 -13.62 35.66
CA LYS A 278 -7.40 -12.77 36.31
C LYS A 278 -7.35 -11.36 35.71
N SER A 279 -8.49 -10.85 35.25
CA SER A 279 -8.65 -9.47 34.78
C SER A 279 -9.96 -8.88 35.31
N LYS A 280 -10.02 -7.55 35.41
CA LYS A 280 -11.25 -6.81 35.71
C LYS A 280 -12.20 -6.76 34.50
N LYS A 281 -11.69 -6.94 33.29
CA LYS A 281 -12.49 -7.01 32.06
C LYS A 281 -12.99 -8.44 31.84
N MET A 282 -14.29 -8.60 31.62
CA MET A 282 -14.88 -9.87 31.19
C MET A 282 -14.81 -9.93 29.66
N ALA A 283 -14.17 -10.97 29.12
CA ALA A 283 -14.20 -11.21 27.68
C ALA A 283 -15.61 -11.62 27.24
N GLN A 284 -16.02 -11.18 26.05
CA GLN A 284 -17.30 -11.58 25.49
C GLN A 284 -17.15 -12.93 24.78
N ILE A 285 -17.74 -13.97 25.38
CA ILE A 285 -17.70 -15.35 24.89
C ILE A 285 -19.07 -15.70 24.32
N LEU A 286 -19.10 -16.11 23.05
CA LEU A 286 -20.30 -16.46 22.32
C LEU A 286 -20.34 -17.98 22.13
N THR A 287 -21.44 -18.62 22.53
CA THR A 287 -21.58 -20.09 22.55
C THR A 287 -22.90 -20.54 21.90
N ASP A 288 -23.02 -21.86 21.71
CA ASP A 288 -24.14 -22.49 20.99
C ASP A 288 -24.27 -21.90 19.57
N LEU A 289 -23.17 -22.04 18.84
CA LEU A 289 -22.95 -21.52 17.50
C LEU A 289 -23.49 -22.50 16.46
N ALA A 290 -24.28 -22.02 15.50
CA ALA A 290 -24.77 -22.84 14.39
C ALA A 290 -24.55 -22.14 13.06
N PHE A 291 -23.97 -22.84 12.10
CA PHE A 291 -23.82 -22.33 10.74
C PHE A 291 -25.20 -22.11 10.09
N THR A 292 -25.42 -20.91 9.56
CA THR A 292 -26.69 -20.56 8.88
C THR A 292 -26.50 -20.24 7.40
N GLY A 293 -25.28 -19.88 6.98
CA GLY A 293 -25.00 -19.53 5.60
C GLY A 293 -23.75 -18.69 5.46
N ILE A 294 -23.62 -18.01 4.33
CA ILE A 294 -22.52 -17.11 4.02
C ILE A 294 -23.09 -15.79 3.52
N ASP A 295 -22.36 -14.71 3.75
CA ASP A 295 -22.66 -13.37 3.30
C ASP A 295 -21.45 -12.78 2.56
N THR A 296 -21.72 -12.10 1.45
CA THR A 296 -20.72 -11.42 0.60
C THR A 296 -21.09 -9.94 0.39
N GLY A 297 -22.07 -9.46 1.14
CA GLY A 297 -22.64 -8.12 1.04
C GLY A 297 -23.48 -7.92 -0.21
N ASP A 298 -23.77 -6.65 -0.52
CA ASP A 298 -24.57 -6.23 -1.68
C ASP A 298 -23.77 -5.31 -2.61
N ASP A 299 -24.40 -4.75 -3.64
CA ASP A 299 -23.77 -3.83 -4.61
C ASP A 299 -23.22 -2.54 -3.98
N LYS A 300 -23.68 -2.18 -2.78
CA LYS A 300 -23.29 -0.95 -2.07
C LYS A 300 -22.27 -1.23 -0.97
N ARG A 301 -22.27 -2.43 -0.40
CA ARG A 301 -21.48 -2.85 0.77
C ARG A 301 -20.87 -4.22 0.54
N GLY A 302 -20.25 -4.42 -0.61
CA GLY A 302 -19.51 -5.65 -0.87
C GLY A 302 -18.34 -5.81 0.10
N HIS A 303 -18.14 -7.04 0.56
CA HIS A 303 -17.01 -7.42 1.40
C HIS A 303 -16.60 -8.86 1.09
N PHE A 304 -15.44 -9.26 1.60
CA PHE A 304 -15.01 -10.64 1.54
C PHE A 304 -16.04 -11.57 2.22
N CYS A 305 -16.08 -12.81 1.74
CA CYS A 305 -16.93 -13.87 2.25
C CYS A 305 -16.90 -13.95 3.79
N ALA A 306 -18.06 -13.77 4.41
CA ALA A 306 -18.27 -13.88 5.84
C ALA A 306 -19.20 -15.07 6.13
N VAL A 307 -18.84 -15.87 7.12
CA VAL A 307 -19.65 -17.00 7.57
C VAL A 307 -20.71 -16.51 8.54
N LEU A 308 -21.97 -16.78 8.24
CA LEU A 308 -23.11 -16.47 9.09
C LEU A 308 -23.29 -17.57 10.14
N VAL A 309 -23.26 -17.16 11.41
CA VAL A 309 -23.34 -18.06 12.55
C VAL A 309 -24.42 -17.58 13.52
N ALA A 310 -25.49 -18.36 13.66
CA ALA A 310 -26.48 -18.17 14.70
C ALA A 310 -25.86 -18.39 16.08
N CYS A 311 -26.14 -17.49 17.02
CA CYS A 311 -25.56 -17.48 18.35
C CYS A 311 -26.67 -17.44 19.41
N LYS A 312 -26.80 -18.48 20.23
CA LYS A 312 -27.88 -18.56 21.23
C LYS A 312 -27.47 -18.06 22.62
N GLN A 313 -26.18 -18.00 22.93
CA GLN A 313 -25.65 -17.63 24.26
C GLN A 313 -24.48 -16.64 24.13
N GLY A 314 -24.29 -15.77 25.13
CA GLY A 314 -23.25 -14.72 25.13
C GLY A 314 -23.70 -13.36 24.57
N LEU A 315 -24.98 -13.26 24.18
CA LEU A 315 -25.64 -12.04 23.68
C LEU A 315 -26.83 -11.65 24.55
N GLU A 316 -26.80 -11.93 25.84
CA GLU A 316 -27.92 -11.71 26.77
C GLU A 316 -28.36 -10.25 26.81
N ALA A 317 -27.41 -9.31 26.66
CA ALA A 317 -27.70 -7.89 26.56
C ALA A 317 -28.64 -7.55 25.39
N LEU A 318 -28.55 -8.30 24.29
CA LEU A 318 -29.40 -8.14 23.10
C LEU A 318 -30.66 -9.00 23.18
N THR A 319 -30.56 -10.26 23.59
CA THR A 319 -31.71 -11.18 23.62
C THR A 319 -32.76 -10.78 24.66
N ARG A 320 -32.36 -10.10 25.74
CA ARG A 320 -33.28 -9.49 26.72
C ARG A 320 -34.08 -8.31 26.16
N VAL A 321 -33.63 -7.70 25.06
CA VAL A 321 -34.37 -6.61 24.40
C VAL A 321 -35.44 -7.22 23.50
N PRO A 322 -36.72 -6.79 23.62
CA PRO A 322 -37.80 -7.26 22.75
C PRO A 322 -37.51 -7.00 21.27
N LEU A 323 -37.89 -7.93 20.39
CA LEU A 323 -37.62 -7.87 18.94
C LEU A 323 -37.88 -6.49 18.30
N PRO A 324 -39.01 -5.79 18.54
CA PRO A 324 -39.27 -4.49 17.91
C PRO A 324 -38.30 -3.38 18.34
N ARG A 325 -37.62 -3.53 19.49
CA ARG A 325 -36.70 -2.55 20.06
C ARG A 325 -35.22 -2.89 19.83
N ARG A 326 -34.90 -4.09 19.34
CA ARG A 326 -33.50 -4.53 19.12
C ARG A 326 -32.76 -3.61 18.14
N GLN A 327 -33.42 -3.18 17.07
CA GLN A 327 -32.81 -2.28 16.08
C GLN A 327 -32.43 -0.93 16.69
N ALA A 328 -33.31 -0.34 17.50
CA ALA A 328 -33.02 0.91 18.20
C ALA A 328 -31.83 0.74 19.16
N PHE A 329 -31.84 -0.33 19.97
CA PHE A 329 -30.74 -0.66 20.87
C PHE A 329 -29.40 -0.77 20.13
N LEU A 330 -29.35 -1.51 19.01
CA LEU A 330 -28.14 -1.66 18.21
C LEU A 330 -27.70 -0.31 17.62
N ASN A 331 -28.61 0.52 17.12
CA ASN A 331 -28.24 1.81 16.53
C ASN A 331 -27.67 2.79 17.56
N ASP A 332 -28.22 2.78 18.78
CA ASP A 332 -27.78 3.62 19.88
C ASP A 332 -26.47 3.10 20.50
N CYS A 333 -26.35 1.79 20.66
CA CYS A 333 -25.19 1.13 21.28
C CYS A 333 -24.18 0.63 20.22
N ARG A 334 -23.57 1.56 19.46
CA ARG A 334 -22.56 1.21 18.44
C ARG A 334 -21.30 0.53 19.00
N SER A 335 -21.05 0.66 20.29
CA SER A 335 -19.94 0.01 20.99
C SER A 335 -20.18 -1.47 21.26
N PHE A 336 -21.43 -1.94 21.21
CA PHE A 336 -21.78 -3.35 21.36
C PHE A 336 -21.48 -4.09 20.05
N LEU A 337 -20.60 -5.10 20.12
CA LEU A 337 -20.07 -5.84 18.97
C LEU A 337 -19.60 -4.90 17.85
N ARG A 338 -18.50 -4.16 18.11
CA ARG A 338 -17.98 -3.20 17.15
C ARG A 338 -17.66 -3.88 15.82
N HIS A 339 -17.90 -3.19 14.73
CA HIS A 339 -17.49 -3.65 13.41
C HIS A 339 -15.96 -3.86 13.39
N GLN A 340 -15.50 -4.94 12.77
CA GLN A 340 -14.10 -5.38 12.76
C GLN A 340 -13.51 -5.68 14.15
N SER A 341 -14.35 -6.04 15.13
CA SER A 341 -13.83 -6.66 16.36
C SER A 341 -13.16 -7.98 16.02
N PHE A 342 -11.97 -8.23 16.55
CA PHE A 342 -11.23 -9.46 16.30
C PHE A 342 -11.61 -10.55 17.31
N GLY A 343 -11.47 -11.81 16.93
CA GLY A 343 -11.75 -12.92 17.83
C GLY A 343 -11.26 -14.26 17.32
N ALA A 344 -11.36 -15.26 18.20
CA ALA A 344 -10.93 -16.63 17.94
C ALA A 344 -12.12 -17.60 18.06
N LEU A 345 -12.34 -18.39 17.01
CA LEU A 345 -13.19 -19.58 17.07
C LEU A 345 -12.41 -20.69 17.74
N CYS A 346 -12.92 -21.19 18.85
CA CYS A 346 -12.29 -22.23 19.65
C CYS A 346 -13.22 -23.44 19.80
N ARG A 347 -12.63 -24.62 19.83
CA ARG A 347 -13.26 -25.84 20.36
C ARG A 347 -12.55 -26.20 21.65
N ASP A 348 -13.28 -26.20 22.76
CA ASP A 348 -12.69 -26.32 24.09
C ASP A 348 -11.58 -25.26 24.31
N ASP A 349 -10.34 -25.70 24.48
CA ASP A 349 -9.16 -24.84 24.63
C ASP A 349 -8.34 -24.72 23.36
N ASN A 350 -8.76 -25.34 22.25
CA ASN A 350 -8.04 -25.34 20.97
C ASN A 350 -8.61 -24.28 20.02
N ILE A 351 -7.72 -23.48 19.42
CA ILE A 351 -8.08 -22.43 18.47
C ILE A 351 -8.22 -23.08 17.09
N VAL A 352 -9.42 -22.95 16.51
CA VAL A 352 -9.72 -23.45 15.17
C VAL A 352 -9.33 -22.43 14.12
N ALA A 353 -9.70 -21.16 14.32
CA ALA A 353 -9.47 -20.09 13.35
C ALA A 353 -9.67 -18.71 14.00
N PHE A 354 -9.10 -17.68 13.40
CA PHE A 354 -9.32 -16.28 13.78
C PHE A 354 -10.24 -15.58 12.78
N ALA A 355 -11.05 -14.64 13.25
CA ALA A 355 -12.00 -13.91 12.41
C ALA A 355 -12.26 -12.49 12.91
N PHE A 356 -12.66 -11.64 11.97
CA PHE A 356 -13.27 -10.34 12.22
C PHE A 356 -14.79 -10.47 12.27
N LEU A 357 -15.40 -9.81 13.26
CA LEU A 357 -16.85 -9.65 13.34
C LEU A 357 -17.28 -8.49 12.43
N LEU A 358 -18.02 -8.80 11.37
CA LEU A 358 -18.68 -7.81 10.54
C LEU A 358 -20.05 -7.50 11.14
N ARG A 359 -20.16 -6.30 11.71
CA ARG A 359 -21.40 -5.87 12.37
C ARG A 359 -22.51 -5.61 11.36
N ASP A 360 -23.48 -6.51 11.30
CA ASP A 360 -24.72 -6.37 10.54
C ASP A 360 -25.93 -6.27 11.49
N VAL A 361 -26.68 -5.17 11.41
CA VAL A 361 -27.85 -4.93 12.28
C VAL A 361 -29.03 -5.81 11.90
N ASP A 362 -29.19 -6.14 10.62
CA ASP A 362 -30.27 -6.97 10.10
C ASP A 362 -30.09 -8.44 10.49
N GLU A 363 -28.86 -8.92 10.52
CA GLU A 363 -28.52 -10.27 11.02
C GLU A 363 -28.61 -10.36 12.55
N LEU A 364 -28.08 -9.36 13.27
CA LEU A 364 -28.09 -9.36 14.74
C LEU A 364 -29.49 -9.29 15.36
N ARG A 365 -30.47 -8.68 14.67
CA ARG A 365 -31.85 -8.59 15.20
C ARG A 365 -32.65 -9.89 15.10
N LYS A 366 -32.18 -10.89 14.34
CA LYS A 366 -32.84 -12.19 14.16
C LYS A 366 -32.96 -12.95 15.48
N GLU A 367 -33.77 -14.02 15.49
CA GLU A 367 -33.94 -14.91 16.64
C GLU A 367 -33.71 -16.37 16.24
N PRO A 368 -32.61 -17.00 16.70
CA PRO A 368 -31.50 -16.41 17.45
C PRO A 368 -30.72 -15.34 16.65
N PRO A 369 -29.99 -14.42 17.30
CA PRO A 369 -29.11 -13.46 16.62
C PRO A 369 -28.07 -14.16 15.74
N VAL A 370 -27.81 -13.60 14.56
CA VAL A 370 -26.81 -14.12 13.61
C VAL A 370 -25.60 -13.17 13.57
N LEU A 371 -24.40 -13.76 13.63
CA LEU A 371 -23.11 -13.10 13.55
C LEU A 371 -22.52 -13.30 12.15
N SER A 372 -21.95 -12.25 11.57
CA SER A 372 -21.16 -12.36 10.34
C SER A 372 -19.67 -12.39 10.70
N LEU A 373 -19.02 -13.53 10.48
CA LEU A 373 -17.60 -13.76 10.81
C LEU A 373 -16.76 -13.88 9.54
N GLN A 374 -15.88 -12.92 9.31
CA GLN A 374 -14.92 -12.95 8.21
C GLN A 374 -13.59 -13.53 8.71
N PHE A 375 -13.28 -14.77 8.31
CA PHE A 375 -12.03 -15.44 8.70
C PHE A 375 -10.81 -14.84 8.01
N THR A 376 -9.65 -14.94 8.65
CA THR A 376 -8.40 -14.29 8.21
C THR A 376 -7.81 -14.86 6.92
N SER A 377 -8.18 -16.09 6.52
CA SER A 377 -7.73 -16.72 5.29
C SER A 377 -8.75 -17.73 4.75
N SER A 378 -8.56 -18.18 3.50
CA SER A 378 -9.35 -19.25 2.89
C SER A 378 -9.21 -20.57 3.65
N ASP A 379 -8.01 -20.93 4.09
CA ASP A 379 -7.75 -22.09 4.95
C ASP A 379 -8.47 -21.99 6.30
N ALA A 380 -8.38 -20.81 6.95
CA ALA A 380 -9.08 -20.56 8.21
C ALA A 380 -10.61 -20.67 8.04
N THR A 381 -11.15 -20.18 6.91
CA THR A 381 -12.57 -20.33 6.56
C THR A 381 -12.94 -21.80 6.41
N GLY A 382 -12.13 -22.58 5.70
CA GLY A 382 -12.34 -24.02 5.51
C GLY A 382 -12.36 -24.79 6.83
N ARG A 383 -11.37 -24.56 7.71
CA ARG A 383 -11.30 -25.14 9.05
C ARG A 383 -12.50 -24.77 9.91
N ALA A 384 -12.94 -23.50 9.86
CA ALA A 384 -14.10 -23.04 10.59
C ALA A 384 -15.40 -23.69 10.12
N LEU A 385 -15.63 -23.79 8.80
CA LEU A 385 -16.80 -24.47 8.24
C LEU A 385 -16.84 -25.96 8.62
N LEU A 386 -15.68 -26.64 8.60
CA LEU A 386 -15.58 -28.02 9.07
C LEU A 386 -15.90 -28.15 10.56
N ALA A 387 -15.40 -27.23 11.39
CA ALA A 387 -15.70 -27.23 12.82
C ALA A 387 -17.21 -27.00 13.08
N LEU A 388 -17.84 -26.08 12.35
CA LEU A 388 -19.25 -25.74 12.50
C LEU A 388 -20.22 -26.88 12.10
N ARG A 389 -19.78 -27.89 11.35
CA ARG A 389 -20.57 -29.12 11.11
C ARG A 389 -20.82 -29.93 12.38
N ALA A 390 -19.93 -29.82 13.36
CA ALA A 390 -20.07 -30.43 14.69
C ALA A 390 -19.97 -29.31 15.74
N PRO A 391 -21.03 -28.51 15.93
CA PRO A 391 -20.97 -27.27 16.70
C PRO A 391 -20.84 -27.47 18.21
N LYS A 392 -20.91 -28.72 18.68
CA LYS A 392 -20.75 -29.04 20.09
C LYS A 392 -19.40 -28.51 20.58
N ASP A 393 -19.44 -27.83 21.73
CA ASP A 393 -18.27 -27.28 22.42
C ASP A 393 -17.53 -26.15 21.66
N LEU A 394 -18.15 -25.60 20.59
CA LEU A 394 -17.64 -24.40 19.92
C LEU A 394 -18.02 -23.12 20.66
N LYS A 395 -17.03 -22.23 20.76
CA LYS A 395 -17.18 -20.87 21.27
C LYS A 395 -16.41 -19.89 20.40
N PHE A 396 -16.94 -18.68 20.24
CA PHE A 396 -16.23 -17.57 19.63
C PHE A 396 -15.90 -16.55 20.71
N ILE A 397 -14.61 -16.27 20.88
CA ILE A 397 -14.10 -15.36 21.90
C ILE A 397 -13.72 -14.06 21.21
N LEU A 398 -14.39 -12.96 21.58
CA LEU A 398 -14.00 -11.62 21.16
C LEU A 398 -12.82 -11.14 22.00
N VAL A 399 -11.86 -10.51 21.32
CA VAL A 399 -10.69 -9.88 21.94
C VAL A 399 -10.76 -8.36 21.77
N ASP A 400 -10.13 -7.63 22.68
CA ASP A 400 -10.10 -6.16 22.66
C ASP A 400 -8.94 -5.63 21.81
N THR A 401 -8.00 -6.50 21.42
CA THR A 401 -6.84 -6.17 20.58
C THR A 401 -7.25 -5.42 19.30
N PRO A 402 -6.75 -4.19 19.05
CA PRO A 402 -7.14 -3.37 17.91
C PRO A 402 -6.38 -3.78 16.64
N VAL A 403 -6.56 -5.02 16.19
CA VAL A 403 -5.85 -5.60 15.02
C VAL A 403 -5.94 -4.72 13.76
N PHE A 404 -7.07 -4.02 13.57
CA PHE A 404 -7.28 -3.08 12.46
C PHE A 404 -6.24 -1.95 12.40
N ALA A 405 -5.58 -1.60 13.51
CA ALA A 405 -4.56 -0.57 13.58
C ALA A 405 -3.16 -1.12 13.23
N TYR A 406 -2.92 -2.40 13.49
CA TYR A 406 -1.64 -3.06 13.24
C TYR A 406 -1.54 -3.58 11.80
N GLN A 407 -2.62 -4.21 11.30
CA GLN A 407 -2.62 -4.91 10.02
C GLN A 407 -2.09 -4.04 8.84
N PRO A 408 -2.60 -2.83 8.58
CA PRO A 408 -2.14 -2.05 7.42
C PRO A 408 -0.66 -1.66 7.50
N VAL A 409 -0.13 -1.48 8.73
CA VAL A 409 1.27 -1.13 8.94
C VAL A 409 2.16 -2.36 8.72
N LEU A 410 1.74 -3.52 9.23
CA LEU A 410 2.44 -4.79 9.04
C LEU A 410 2.50 -5.18 7.56
N GLU A 411 1.38 -5.11 6.85
CA GLU A 411 1.31 -5.36 5.39
C GLU A 411 2.23 -4.40 4.64
N ARG A 412 2.21 -3.11 4.99
CA ARG A 412 3.10 -2.13 4.34
C ARG A 412 4.57 -2.45 4.57
N LEU A 413 4.96 -2.82 5.79
CA LEU A 413 6.34 -3.20 6.11
C LEU A 413 6.81 -4.42 5.29
N GLN A 414 5.93 -5.40 5.05
CA GLN A 414 6.24 -6.55 4.20
C GLN A 414 6.46 -6.14 2.74
N ASP A 415 5.61 -5.25 2.22
CA ASP A 415 5.67 -4.79 0.83
C ASP A 415 6.72 -3.70 0.59
N MET A 416 7.44 -3.24 1.61
CA MET A 416 8.50 -2.24 1.43
C MET A 416 9.69 -2.86 0.69
N VAL A 417 9.92 -2.41 -0.54
CA VAL A 417 11.07 -2.79 -1.39
C VAL A 417 12.20 -1.78 -1.38
N GLU A 418 11.98 -0.63 -0.74
CA GLU A 418 12.93 0.44 -0.53
C GLU A 418 12.81 0.92 0.93
N MET A 419 13.90 1.43 1.51
CA MET A 419 13.88 2.10 2.81
C MET A 419 14.03 3.61 2.60
N PRO A 420 12.91 4.37 2.59
CA PRO A 420 12.98 5.82 2.49
C PRO A 420 13.79 6.39 3.65
N LEU A 421 14.63 7.38 3.35
CA LEU A 421 15.49 8.04 4.34
C LEU A 421 16.42 7.06 5.09
N GLY A 422 16.72 5.89 4.52
CA GLY A 422 17.61 4.90 5.16
C GLY A 422 19.02 5.45 5.41
N GLY A 423 19.47 6.38 4.55
CA GLY A 423 20.74 7.10 4.70
C GLY A 423 20.82 7.96 5.96
N GLU A 424 19.71 8.56 6.35
CA GLU A 424 19.63 9.46 7.50
C GLU A 424 19.16 8.73 8.76
N LEU A 425 18.25 7.77 8.63
CA LEU A 425 17.60 7.10 9.77
C LEU A 425 18.38 5.92 10.32
N LEU A 426 19.20 5.26 9.49
CA LEU A 426 19.90 4.04 9.87
C LEU A 426 21.41 4.20 9.99
N ARG A 427 21.95 5.39 9.71
CA ARG A 427 23.37 5.68 9.85
C ARG A 427 23.76 5.79 11.32
N LEU A 428 24.90 5.20 11.65
CA LEU A 428 25.53 5.27 12.96
C LEU A 428 26.84 6.05 12.85
N ASP A 429 27.28 6.64 13.97
CA ASP A 429 28.51 7.46 14.03
C ASP A 429 29.79 6.69 13.62
N ALA A 430 29.74 5.35 13.63
CA ALA A 430 30.84 4.47 13.27
C ALA A 430 30.88 4.09 11.78
N ASP A 431 29.86 4.45 10.98
CA ASP A 431 29.84 4.17 9.55
C ASP A 431 30.69 5.22 8.79
N ASP A 432 31.52 4.79 7.85
CA ASP A 432 32.41 5.68 7.08
C ASP A 432 31.64 6.80 6.34
N GLU A 433 32.26 7.98 6.23
CA GLU A 433 31.64 9.14 5.55
C GLU A 433 31.44 8.94 4.04
N ASP A 434 32.20 8.02 3.43
CA ASP A 434 32.34 7.84 1.98
C ASP A 434 31.17 7.12 1.30
N ASP A 435 30.27 6.48 2.05
CA ASP A 435 29.17 5.71 1.48
C ASP A 435 27.90 6.58 1.35
N GLN A 436 27.74 7.16 0.16
CA GLN A 436 26.55 7.80 -0.41
C GLN A 436 26.36 9.29 -0.11
N SER A 437 26.34 10.05 -1.21
CA SER A 437 25.96 11.45 -1.30
C SER A 437 24.65 11.69 -0.54
N LEU A 438 24.69 12.54 0.48
CA LEU A 438 23.51 13.23 0.97
C LEU A 438 22.87 13.90 -0.24
N ASP A 439 21.70 13.42 -0.68
CA ASP A 439 20.93 14.09 -1.71
C ASP A 439 20.67 15.51 -1.22
N SER A 440 21.43 16.47 -1.76
CA SER A 440 21.26 17.86 -1.40
C SER A 440 19.84 18.25 -1.79
N LEU A 441 19.06 18.78 -0.85
CA LEU A 441 17.69 19.20 -1.12
C LEU A 441 17.67 20.23 -2.25
N GLN A 442 17.16 19.84 -3.41
CA GLN A 442 17.07 20.70 -4.59
C GLN A 442 15.72 21.43 -4.58
N TYR A 443 15.70 22.63 -4.01
CA TYR A 443 14.53 23.51 -4.08
C TYR A 443 14.57 24.48 -5.26
N GLY A 444 13.39 24.86 -5.75
CA GLY A 444 13.25 25.96 -6.70
C GLY A 444 13.74 27.30 -6.15
N THR A 445 13.99 28.25 -7.07
CA THR A 445 14.62 29.55 -6.77
C THR A 445 13.94 30.33 -5.65
N LEU A 446 12.61 30.30 -5.55
CA LEU A 446 11.86 31.05 -4.54
C LEU A 446 12.16 30.57 -3.11
N VAL A 447 12.22 29.26 -2.90
CA VAL A 447 12.55 28.66 -1.61
C VAL A 447 13.99 28.97 -1.23
N GLN A 448 14.93 28.86 -2.18
CA GLN A 448 16.34 29.20 -1.97
C GLN A 448 16.55 30.65 -1.54
N VAL A 449 15.78 31.59 -2.11
CA VAL A 449 15.81 33.00 -1.69
C VAL A 449 15.35 33.16 -0.22
N GLN A 450 14.33 32.42 0.21
CA GLN A 450 13.88 32.47 1.61
C GLN A 450 14.90 31.85 2.55
N ILE A 451 15.53 30.73 2.19
CA ILE A 451 16.64 30.13 2.94
C ILE A 451 17.77 31.15 3.12
N GLY A 452 18.16 31.84 2.04
CA GLY A 452 19.18 32.89 2.08
C GLY A 452 18.82 34.04 3.04
N ARG A 453 17.56 34.47 3.06
CA ARG A 453 17.07 35.50 4.01
C ARG A 453 17.10 34.99 5.45
N LEU A 454 16.69 33.75 5.69
CA LEU A 454 16.72 33.15 7.04
C LEU A 454 18.14 33.05 7.58
N ARG A 455 19.13 32.69 6.74
CA ARG A 455 20.56 32.72 7.12
C ARG A 455 21.03 34.12 7.51
N GLN A 456 20.58 35.15 6.79
CA GLN A 456 20.90 36.54 7.12
C GLN A 456 20.26 36.98 8.45
N LEU A 457 19.00 36.62 8.70
CA LEU A 457 18.32 36.91 9.97
C LEU A 457 18.95 36.18 11.15
N LEU A 458 19.44 34.95 10.95
CA LEU A 458 20.12 34.20 11.99
C LEU A 458 21.42 34.89 12.44
N ASN A 459 22.14 35.53 11.51
CA ASN A 459 23.40 36.22 11.77
C ASN A 459 23.25 37.72 12.08
N GLY A 460 22.05 38.27 11.93
CA GLY A 460 21.77 39.70 12.10
C GLY A 460 21.04 40.02 13.41
N GLU A 461 20.85 41.32 13.67
CA GLU A 461 20.06 41.80 14.80
C GLU A 461 18.54 41.82 14.52
N SER A 462 18.15 41.81 13.24
CA SER A 462 16.74 41.82 12.83
C SER A 462 16.10 40.45 12.99
N ARG A 463 14.90 40.42 13.56
CA ARG A 463 14.07 39.22 13.78
C ARG A 463 12.84 39.15 12.89
N LYS A 464 12.72 40.11 11.97
CA LYS A 464 11.53 40.29 11.15
C LYS A 464 11.69 39.55 9.82
N LEU A 465 10.87 38.52 9.63
CA LEU A 465 10.77 37.76 8.40
C LEU A 465 9.56 38.23 7.58
N ASP A 466 9.81 38.64 6.35
CA ASP A 466 8.75 38.98 5.39
C ASP A 466 8.43 37.75 4.52
N LEU A 467 7.24 37.19 4.74
CA LEU A 467 6.74 35.96 4.12
C LEU A 467 5.46 36.29 3.34
N CYS A 468 5.57 36.38 2.01
CA CYS A 468 4.51 36.90 1.14
C CYS A 468 3.99 38.26 1.64
N ASP A 469 2.72 38.34 2.00
CA ASP A 469 2.06 39.59 2.45
C ASP A 469 2.11 39.80 3.97
N ARG A 470 2.97 39.04 4.68
CA ARG A 470 3.03 39.06 6.14
C ARG A 470 4.42 39.30 6.67
N ARG A 471 4.49 40.15 7.68
CA ARG A 471 5.70 40.42 8.47
C ARG A 471 5.59 39.74 9.81
N LEU A 472 6.49 38.81 10.09
CA LEU A 472 6.50 37.96 11.28
C LEU A 472 7.73 38.26 12.13
N ASP A 473 7.57 38.28 13.45
CA ASP A 473 8.67 38.44 14.40
C ASP A 473 9.02 37.06 14.98
N LEU A 474 10.21 36.55 14.66
CA LEU A 474 10.66 35.22 15.04
C LEU A 474 11.84 35.32 16.00
N ASP A 475 11.79 34.56 17.09
CA ASP A 475 12.98 34.45 17.94
C ASP A 475 14.10 33.64 17.26
N HIS A 476 15.31 33.74 17.80
CA HIS A 476 16.48 33.11 17.20
C HIS A 476 16.38 31.57 17.14
N SER A 477 15.67 30.95 18.09
CA SER A 477 15.45 29.49 18.10
C SER A 477 14.45 29.07 17.02
N GLN A 478 13.41 29.86 16.78
CA GLN A 478 12.43 29.64 15.71
C GLN A 478 13.07 29.80 14.32
N ILE A 479 13.92 30.82 14.14
CA ILE A 479 14.68 31.01 12.88
C ILE A 479 15.59 29.81 12.64
N ARG A 480 16.34 29.38 13.67
CA ARG A 480 17.22 28.20 13.56
C ARG A 480 16.45 26.92 13.25
N ALA A 481 15.32 26.68 13.91
CA ALA A 481 14.48 25.52 13.67
C ALA A 481 13.90 25.53 12.25
N LEU A 482 13.38 26.67 11.79
CA LEU A 482 12.86 26.82 10.43
C LEU A 482 13.95 26.59 9.38
N LEU A 483 15.14 27.16 9.58
CA LEU A 483 16.27 26.97 8.69
C LEU A 483 16.70 25.49 8.63
N HIS A 484 16.82 24.83 9.79
CA HIS A 484 17.14 23.41 9.86
C HIS A 484 16.11 22.54 9.12
N THR A 485 14.81 22.82 9.28
CA THR A 485 13.74 22.13 8.54
C THR A 485 13.82 22.30 7.03
N LEU A 486 14.31 23.45 6.56
CA LEU A 486 14.43 23.75 5.12
C LEU A 486 15.77 23.30 4.52
N GLU A 487 16.74 22.85 5.33
CA GLU A 487 18.08 22.51 4.85
C GLU A 487 18.45 21.04 5.07
N SER A 488 17.66 20.31 5.85
CA SER A 488 17.95 18.93 6.23
C SER A 488 16.90 17.97 5.67
N PRO A 489 17.29 16.85 5.05
CA PRO A 489 16.35 15.81 4.60
C PRO A 489 15.47 15.28 5.73
N VAL A 490 16.01 15.25 6.95
CA VAL A 490 15.31 14.95 8.20
C VAL A 490 15.61 16.05 9.21
N ALA A 491 14.56 16.64 9.80
CA ALA A 491 14.69 17.69 10.81
C ALA A 491 13.85 17.37 12.06
N LEU A 492 14.46 17.48 13.24
CA LEU A 492 13.79 17.28 14.52
C LEU A 492 13.63 18.63 15.24
N ILE A 493 12.37 19.06 15.44
CA ILE A 493 12.05 20.25 16.23
C ILE A 493 11.60 19.82 17.62
N GLN A 494 12.43 20.08 18.62
CA GLN A 494 12.07 19.90 20.03
C GLN A 494 11.63 21.23 20.66
N GLY A 495 10.52 21.21 21.39
CA GLY A 495 10.04 22.40 22.10
C GLY A 495 9.00 22.05 23.17
N PRO A 496 9.06 22.64 24.38
CA PRO A 496 8.00 22.54 25.39
C PRO A 496 6.60 22.98 24.89
N PRO A 497 5.52 22.73 25.66
CA PRO A 497 4.21 23.28 25.34
C PRO A 497 4.26 24.81 25.19
N GLY A 498 3.62 25.35 24.15
CA GLY A 498 3.55 26.80 23.91
C GLY A 498 4.75 27.44 23.21
N THR A 499 5.81 26.71 22.87
CA THR A 499 7.02 27.29 22.22
C THR A 499 6.92 27.46 20.70
N GLY A 500 5.71 27.44 20.14
CA GLY A 500 5.51 27.70 18.71
C GLY A 500 5.95 26.59 17.74
N LYS A 501 6.05 25.32 18.17
CA LYS A 501 6.38 24.19 17.27
C LYS A 501 5.47 24.14 16.04
N SER A 502 4.15 24.16 16.26
CA SER A 502 3.15 24.16 15.18
C SER A 502 3.28 25.40 14.29
N PHE A 503 3.61 26.55 14.88
CA PHE A 503 3.83 27.78 14.14
C PHE A 503 5.05 27.68 13.21
N VAL A 504 6.20 27.20 13.71
CA VAL A 504 7.40 26.94 12.88
C VAL A 504 7.09 25.93 11.77
N GLY A 505 6.36 24.86 12.06
CA GLY A 505 5.93 23.89 11.05
C GLY A 505 5.04 24.51 9.96
N ALA A 506 4.10 25.39 10.34
CA ALA A 506 3.26 26.11 9.39
C ALA A 506 4.05 27.08 8.51
N LEU A 507 5.09 27.73 9.06
CA LEU A 507 6.00 28.56 8.27
C LEU A 507 6.82 27.75 7.29
N ALA A 508 7.36 26.61 7.71
CA ALA A 508 8.07 25.70 6.83
C ALA A 508 7.19 25.25 5.67
N ALA A 509 5.95 24.84 5.97
CA ALA A 509 4.97 24.48 4.93
C ALA A 509 4.68 25.63 3.97
N LYS A 510 4.51 26.86 4.49
CA LYS A 510 4.27 28.06 3.66
C LYS A 510 5.44 28.38 2.73
N VAL A 511 6.68 28.22 3.20
CA VAL A 511 7.89 28.42 2.39
C VAL A 511 7.99 27.34 1.32
N LEU A 512 7.85 26.06 1.69
CA LEU A 512 7.95 24.94 0.75
C LEU A 512 6.89 24.99 -0.35
N LEU A 513 5.66 25.39 -0.01
CA LEU A 513 4.56 25.55 -0.98
C LEU A 513 4.70 26.79 -1.89
N MET A 514 5.77 27.58 -1.76
CA MET A 514 6.11 28.58 -2.79
C MET A 514 6.52 27.90 -4.11
N ASP A 515 6.95 26.65 -4.05
CA ASP A 515 7.14 25.81 -5.23
C ASP A 515 5.82 25.10 -5.57
N PRO A 516 5.17 25.40 -6.71
CA PRO A 516 3.89 24.83 -7.07
C PRO A 516 3.94 23.32 -7.36
N SER A 517 5.14 22.75 -7.54
CA SER A 517 5.33 21.30 -7.70
C SER A 517 5.35 20.55 -6.36
N THR A 518 5.54 21.26 -5.24
CA THR A 518 5.64 20.65 -3.91
C THR A 518 4.28 20.26 -3.36
N ARG A 519 4.21 19.06 -2.78
CA ARG A 519 3.06 18.54 -2.02
C ARG A 519 3.52 18.15 -0.63
N ILE A 520 2.71 18.45 0.39
CA ILE A 520 3.03 18.19 1.79
C ILE A 520 2.00 17.24 2.37
N LEU A 521 2.47 16.13 2.94
CA LEU A 521 1.66 15.24 3.77
C LEU A 521 1.83 15.61 5.24
N VAL A 522 0.73 15.94 5.91
CA VAL A 522 0.71 16.23 7.35
C VAL A 522 0.15 15.02 8.09
N LEU A 523 0.92 14.48 9.03
CA LEU A 523 0.51 13.36 9.88
C LEU A 523 0.47 13.80 11.35
N SER A 524 -0.50 13.30 12.10
CA SER A 524 -0.62 13.52 13.54
C SER A 524 -1.29 12.32 14.22
N TYR A 525 -0.96 12.10 15.49
CA TYR A 525 -1.50 10.98 16.27
C TYR A 525 -2.99 11.13 16.57
N THR A 526 -3.50 12.37 16.68
CA THR A 526 -4.92 12.62 17.01
C THR A 526 -5.58 13.55 16.00
N ASN A 527 -6.89 13.34 15.76
CA ASN A 527 -7.70 14.23 14.92
C ASN A 527 -7.63 15.68 15.41
N HIS A 528 -7.69 15.90 16.73
CA HIS A 528 -7.66 17.25 17.30
C HIS A 528 -6.34 17.98 17.00
N ALA A 529 -5.20 17.30 17.14
CA ALA A 529 -3.90 17.89 16.82
C ALA A 529 -3.73 18.14 15.31
N LEU A 530 -4.27 17.27 14.45
CA LEU A 530 -4.31 17.51 13.01
C LEU A 530 -5.15 18.75 12.67
N ASP A 531 -6.37 18.83 13.20
CA ASP A 531 -7.29 19.94 12.94
C ASP A 531 -6.67 21.27 13.39
N GLN A 532 -6.05 21.30 14.56
CA GLN A 532 -5.38 22.49 15.05
C GLN A 532 -4.25 22.95 14.12
N PHE A 533 -3.47 22.02 13.56
CA PHE A 533 -2.40 22.35 12.64
C PHE A 533 -2.95 22.82 11.28
N LEU A 534 -4.01 22.20 10.75
CA LEU A 534 -4.67 22.65 9.52
C LEU A 534 -5.23 24.07 9.66
N GLU A 535 -5.81 24.40 10.83
CA GLU A 535 -6.22 25.77 11.15
C GLU A 535 -5.02 26.73 11.16
N ASP A 536 -3.87 26.31 11.68
CA ASP A 536 -2.66 27.15 11.67
C ASP A 536 -2.11 27.37 10.25
N LEU A 537 -2.21 26.38 9.36
CA LEU A 537 -1.92 26.53 7.93
C LEU A 537 -2.87 27.54 7.25
N MET A 538 -4.17 27.47 7.54
CA MET A 538 -5.13 28.46 7.06
C MET A 538 -4.80 29.86 7.60
N LYS A 539 -4.50 29.95 8.90
CA LYS A 539 -4.13 31.20 9.56
C LYS A 539 -2.89 31.79 8.93
N ILE A 540 -1.89 31.03 8.47
CA ILE A 540 -0.69 31.54 7.80
C ILE A 540 -0.90 31.89 6.32
N GLY A 541 -2.10 31.65 5.79
CA GLY A 541 -2.50 32.03 4.44
C GLY A 541 -2.27 30.95 3.40
N ILE A 542 -2.30 29.67 3.77
CA ILE A 542 -2.45 28.56 2.81
C ILE A 542 -3.96 28.40 2.53
N SER A 543 -4.34 28.39 1.25
CA SER A 543 -5.76 28.34 0.86
C SER A 543 -6.38 27.00 1.25
N SER A 544 -7.62 27.03 1.73
CA SER A 544 -8.42 25.82 1.96
C SER A 544 -8.67 25.02 0.68
N SER A 545 -8.66 25.67 -0.49
CA SER A 545 -8.78 25.00 -1.80
C SER A 545 -7.59 24.10 -2.13
N ASP A 546 -6.44 24.33 -1.49
CA ASP A 546 -5.19 23.63 -1.78
C ASP A 546 -4.94 22.50 -0.75
N MET A 547 -5.91 22.26 0.14
CA MET A 547 -5.81 21.31 1.23
C MET A 547 -6.91 20.26 1.16
N VAL A 548 -6.51 19.01 1.40
CA VAL A 548 -7.41 17.87 1.52
C VAL A 548 -7.13 17.19 2.85
N ARG A 549 -8.19 16.89 3.58
CA ARG A 549 -8.15 16.24 4.89
C ARG A 549 -8.72 14.83 4.79
N LEU A 550 -7.97 13.86 5.30
CA LEU A 550 -8.39 12.48 5.45
C LEU A 550 -8.69 12.18 6.93
N GLY A 551 -9.88 11.65 7.22
CA GLY A 551 -10.26 11.25 8.58
C GLY A 551 -11.74 11.48 8.88
N SER A 552 -12.32 10.67 9.77
CA SER A 552 -13.78 10.61 9.99
C SER A 552 -14.36 11.67 10.92
N LYS A 553 -13.53 12.33 11.74
CA LYS A 553 -13.95 13.37 12.69
C LYS A 553 -13.16 14.63 12.40
N SER A 554 -13.81 15.79 12.31
CA SER A 554 -13.19 17.10 12.07
C SER A 554 -13.81 18.17 12.97
N THR A 555 -13.14 19.31 13.11
CA THR A 555 -13.75 20.53 13.65
C THR A 555 -14.65 21.17 12.59
N ALA A 556 -15.44 22.19 12.97
CA ALA A 556 -16.33 22.88 12.04
C ALA A 556 -15.51 23.62 10.95
N GLU A 557 -14.36 24.15 11.34
CA GLU A 557 -13.41 24.90 10.52
C GLU A 557 -12.73 24.01 9.48
N THR A 558 -12.43 22.74 9.81
CA THR A 558 -11.75 21.81 8.91
C THR A 558 -12.70 20.85 8.19
N ALA A 559 -14.00 20.86 8.49
CA ALA A 559 -14.98 19.97 7.88
C ALA A 559 -15.07 20.10 6.35
N LEU A 560 -14.93 21.32 5.82
CA LEU A 560 -14.94 21.57 4.37
C LEU A 560 -13.67 21.07 3.67
N LEU A 561 -12.60 20.82 4.43
CA LEU A 561 -11.36 20.23 3.89
C LEU A 561 -11.50 18.72 3.67
N SER A 562 -12.54 18.09 4.22
CA SER A 562 -12.70 16.65 4.16
C SER A 562 -12.86 16.15 2.73
N LEU A 563 -12.13 15.09 2.37
CA LEU A 563 -12.16 14.51 1.02
C LEU A 563 -13.59 14.13 0.60
N ASP A 564 -14.40 13.55 1.49
CA ASP A 564 -15.77 13.14 1.16
C ASP A 564 -16.68 14.33 0.84
N VAL A 565 -16.49 15.47 1.53
CA VAL A 565 -17.22 16.71 1.26
C VAL A 565 -16.79 17.29 -0.09
N GLN A 566 -15.49 17.36 -0.35
CA GLN A 566 -14.96 17.87 -1.61
C GLN A 566 -15.38 17.00 -2.80
N LEU A 567 -15.33 15.67 -2.67
CA LEU A 567 -15.76 14.74 -3.72
C LEU A 567 -17.26 14.82 -4.03
N ARG A 568 -18.11 15.09 -3.04
CA ARG A 568 -19.55 15.33 -3.27
C ARG A 568 -19.81 16.67 -3.94
N ALA A 569 -18.95 17.65 -3.72
CA ALA A 569 -19.04 18.96 -4.36
C ALA A 569 -18.48 18.95 -5.79
N SER A 570 -17.49 18.11 -6.09
CA SER A 570 -16.96 17.92 -7.44
C SER A 570 -17.97 17.15 -8.31
N ILE A 571 -18.61 17.84 -9.26
CA ILE A 571 -19.48 17.25 -10.29
C ILE A 571 -18.61 16.69 -11.42
N ASP A 572 -17.50 16.03 -11.11
CA ASP A 572 -16.70 15.38 -12.15
C ASP A 572 -17.37 14.07 -12.54
N ARG A 573 -17.97 14.08 -13.73
CA ARG A 573 -18.54 12.89 -14.35
C ARG A 573 -17.38 11.95 -14.68
N ARG A 574 -17.33 10.81 -13.98
CA ARG A 574 -16.47 9.68 -14.36
C ARG A 574 -16.58 9.40 -15.86
N SER A 575 -15.46 9.11 -16.51
CA SER A 575 -15.43 8.78 -17.93
C SER A 575 -16.32 7.56 -18.23
N PRO A 576 -16.88 7.45 -19.46
CA PRO A 576 -17.59 6.24 -19.88
C PRO A 576 -16.77 4.96 -19.67
N GLU A 577 -15.45 5.04 -19.89
CA GLU A 577 -14.52 3.91 -19.74
C GLU A 577 -14.30 3.53 -18.27
N ALA A 578 -14.23 4.51 -17.36
CA ALA A 578 -14.22 4.23 -15.92
C ALA A 578 -15.53 3.57 -15.46
N TRP A 579 -16.67 3.96 -16.04
CA TRP A 579 -17.94 3.28 -15.80
C TRP A 579 -17.97 1.85 -16.37
N GLU A 580 -17.38 1.63 -17.53
CA GLU A 580 -17.24 0.30 -18.12
C GLU A 580 -16.42 -0.63 -17.23
N LEU A 581 -15.25 -0.16 -16.72
CA LEU A 581 -14.46 -0.91 -15.74
C LEU A 581 -15.28 -1.24 -14.49
N ILE A 582 -15.96 -0.26 -13.90
CA ILE A 582 -16.81 -0.46 -12.72
C ILE A 582 -17.91 -1.50 -13.01
N ASN A 583 -18.54 -1.44 -14.17
CA ASN A 583 -19.62 -2.36 -14.54
C ASN A 583 -19.09 -3.78 -14.79
N ASN A 584 -17.97 -3.93 -15.48
CA ASN A 584 -17.33 -5.23 -15.71
C ASN A 584 -16.92 -5.86 -14.37
N THR A 585 -16.29 -5.10 -13.48
CA THR A 585 -15.94 -5.59 -12.13
C THR A 585 -17.18 -5.95 -11.31
N LYS A 586 -18.28 -5.21 -11.44
CA LYS A 586 -19.55 -5.56 -10.79
C LYS A 586 -20.16 -6.85 -11.34
N GLU A 587 -20.08 -7.07 -12.65
CA GLU A 587 -20.55 -8.29 -13.29
C GLU A 587 -19.71 -9.51 -12.84
N GLU A 588 -18.38 -9.39 -12.85
CA GLU A 588 -17.47 -10.40 -12.33
C GLU A 588 -17.77 -10.72 -10.86
N LEU A 589 -17.94 -9.69 -10.03
CA LEU A 589 -18.30 -9.84 -8.62
C LEU A 589 -19.66 -10.53 -8.45
N THR A 590 -20.64 -10.21 -9.29
CA THR A 590 -21.97 -10.87 -9.29
C THR A 590 -21.84 -12.36 -9.63
N ASN A 591 -21.10 -12.69 -10.69
CA ASN A 591 -20.86 -14.08 -11.10
C ASN A 591 -20.15 -14.89 -10.00
N ILE A 592 -19.14 -14.28 -9.34
CA ILE A 592 -18.42 -14.92 -8.22
C ILE A 592 -19.36 -15.10 -7.03
N ARG A 593 -20.19 -14.11 -6.69
CA ARG A 593 -21.19 -14.19 -5.62
C ARG A 593 -22.19 -15.31 -5.86
N GLU A 594 -22.72 -15.42 -7.07
CA GLU A 594 -23.65 -16.49 -7.44
C GLU A 594 -23.01 -17.87 -7.28
N LYS A 595 -21.75 -18.02 -7.70
CA LYS A 595 -20.99 -19.26 -7.52
C LYS A 595 -20.80 -19.59 -6.03
N ILE A 596 -20.36 -18.63 -5.21
CA ILE A 596 -20.20 -18.82 -3.76
C ILE A 596 -21.54 -19.21 -3.13
N ASN A 597 -22.63 -18.52 -3.45
CA ASN A 597 -23.96 -18.81 -2.90
C ASN A 597 -24.46 -20.20 -3.30
N SER A 598 -24.19 -20.63 -4.54
CA SER A 598 -24.54 -21.97 -5.03
C SER A 598 -23.81 -23.06 -4.24
N GLU A 599 -22.49 -22.93 -4.08
CA GLU A 599 -21.66 -23.87 -3.32
C GLU A 599 -21.98 -23.85 -1.82
N CYS A 600 -22.35 -22.71 -1.25
CA CYS A 600 -22.76 -22.63 0.16
C CYS A 600 -24.13 -23.25 0.40
N SER A 601 -25.04 -23.11 -0.56
CA SER A 601 -26.36 -23.72 -0.47
C SER A 601 -26.26 -25.25 -0.40
N SER A 602 -25.33 -25.87 -1.12
CA SER A 602 -25.11 -27.33 -1.02
C SER A 602 -24.64 -27.74 0.39
N LEU A 603 -23.74 -26.94 1.00
CA LEU A 603 -23.24 -27.14 2.36
C LEU A 603 -24.34 -27.03 3.44
N VAL A 604 -25.22 -26.04 3.34
CA VAL A 604 -26.33 -25.84 4.31
C VAL A 604 -27.35 -26.98 4.23
N HIS A 605 -27.63 -27.49 3.02
CA HIS A 605 -28.63 -28.53 2.80
C HIS A 605 -28.10 -29.97 2.97
N GLY A 606 -26.83 -30.13 3.37
CA GLY A 606 -26.23 -31.42 3.70
C GLY A 606 -26.10 -32.38 2.51
N ARG A 607 -25.91 -31.86 1.29
CA ARG A 607 -25.63 -32.68 0.10
C ARG A 607 -24.14 -32.88 -0.14
#